data_AF-A0A945YGM3-F1
#
_entry.id   AF-A0A945YGM3-F1
#
_cell.length_a   1.000
_cell.length_b   1.000
_cell.length_c   1.000
_cell.angle_alpha   90.00
_cell.angle_beta   90.00
_cell.angle_gamma   90.00
#
_symmetry.space_group_name_H-M   'P 1'
#
loop_
_entity.id
_entity.type
_entity.pdbx_description
1 polymer ?
#
loop_
_entity_poly.entity_id
_entity_poly.type
_entity_poly.pdbx_seq_one_letter_code
_entity_poly.pdbx_strand_id
1 'polypeptide(L)'
;MPFEILTLNDTTWQIGATVTKKAEAEEVATQMLSESGVTGVRIVLDHTLISKSIDQLEDEDIIFEKLKEVGQEKVFINDIDKAPDCSVAGDLLLTDSRKAINKLFRRYLDKNNITAMEALHNSKELKRVQDADALVPSAIAKVAKLQADPEVSNANKRRDTLFEFVATITEKARKAEETNLPKIVGTDLDLAIIAIDELSETDNFDYLLNITITKALIDVRDWWGKLVQSIDYAESTTDQRGVTALDRFIADILSNNSVIQDLLGDQADLGSAIITMLDFSAGSLKLGNVEEMQNGSIEQTKAKLNLLL
;
A
#
# COMPACT_ATOMS: atom_id res chain seq x y z
N MET A 1 -7.42 -48.39 2.36
CA MET A 1 -6.70 -47.55 3.34
C MET A 1 -7.16 -46.12 3.12
N PRO A 2 -7.42 -45.36 4.19
CA PRO A 2 -7.89 -43.99 4.05
C PRO A 2 -6.78 -43.03 3.57
N PHE A 3 -7.22 -41.95 2.95
CA PHE A 3 -6.44 -40.85 2.42
C PHE A 3 -6.79 -39.59 3.21
N GLU A 4 -5.77 -38.82 3.57
CA GLU A 4 -5.91 -37.54 4.22
C GLU A 4 -5.68 -36.43 3.20
N ILE A 5 -6.58 -35.47 3.16
CA ILE A 5 -6.53 -34.30 2.30
C ILE A 5 -6.09 -33.13 3.16
N LEU A 6 -4.92 -32.57 2.84
CA LEU A 6 -4.38 -31.40 3.50
C LEU A 6 -4.74 -30.15 2.69
N THR A 7 -5.13 -29.08 3.37
CA THR A 7 -5.37 -27.75 2.79
C THR A 7 -4.30 -26.78 3.28
N LEU A 8 -3.75 -25.98 2.36
CA LEU A 8 -2.88 -24.85 2.68
C LEU A 8 -3.72 -23.59 2.84
N ASN A 9 -3.69 -23.02 4.04
CA ASN A 9 -4.30 -21.72 4.34
C ASN A 9 -3.18 -20.76 4.72
N ASP A 10 -3.06 -19.66 3.98
CA ASP A 10 -1.94 -18.71 4.04
C ASP A 10 -0.56 -19.39 3.92
N THR A 11 0.01 -19.84 5.03
CA THR A 11 1.32 -20.50 5.13
C THR A 11 1.28 -21.84 5.85
N THR A 12 0.11 -22.28 6.33
CA THR A 12 -0.02 -23.46 7.20
C THR A 12 -0.80 -24.57 6.51
N TRP A 13 -0.26 -25.79 6.54
CA TRP A 13 -0.95 -27.00 6.08
C TRP A 13 -1.76 -27.63 7.23
N GLN A 14 -3.01 -28.00 6.94
CA GLN A 14 -3.92 -28.59 7.92
C GLN A 14 -4.74 -29.72 7.29
N ILE A 15 -5.17 -30.70 8.10
CA ILE A 15 -6.08 -31.76 7.62
C ILE A 15 -7.46 -31.14 7.38
N GLY A 16 -7.90 -31.16 6.14
CA GLY A 16 -9.22 -30.68 5.73
C GLY A 16 -10.27 -31.81 5.71
N ALA A 17 -9.90 -33.00 5.22
CA ALA A 17 -10.83 -34.12 5.10
C ALA A 17 -10.12 -35.47 5.02
N THR A 18 -10.84 -36.52 5.44
CA THR A 18 -10.40 -37.93 5.32
C THR A 18 -11.36 -38.69 4.41
N VAL A 19 -10.84 -39.43 3.44
CA VAL A 19 -11.66 -40.23 2.52
C VAL A 19 -11.12 -41.66 2.39
N THR A 20 -11.95 -42.61 1.98
CA THR A 20 -11.57 -44.04 1.94
C THR A 20 -11.20 -44.54 0.54
N LYS A 21 -11.51 -43.76 -0.50
CA LYS A 21 -11.25 -44.12 -1.90
C LYS A 21 -10.41 -43.06 -2.60
N LYS A 22 -9.42 -43.51 -3.37
CA LYS A 22 -8.51 -42.62 -4.12
C LYS A 22 -9.24 -41.70 -5.11
N ALA A 23 -10.22 -42.24 -5.84
CA ALA A 23 -10.98 -41.47 -6.83
C ALA A 23 -11.80 -40.33 -6.19
N GLU A 24 -12.30 -40.55 -4.96
CA GLU A 24 -13.01 -39.52 -4.19
C GLU A 24 -12.03 -38.48 -3.61
N ALA A 25 -10.78 -38.87 -3.33
CA ALA A 25 -9.77 -37.98 -2.76
C ALA A 25 -9.40 -36.82 -3.68
N GLU A 26 -9.18 -37.10 -4.97
CA GLU A 26 -8.85 -36.06 -5.95
C GLU A 26 -10.03 -35.11 -6.22
N GLU A 27 -11.26 -35.64 -6.23
CA GLU A 27 -12.48 -34.84 -6.39
C GLU A 27 -12.69 -33.90 -5.19
N VAL A 28 -12.62 -34.43 -3.97
CA VAL A 28 -12.75 -33.64 -2.73
C VAL A 28 -11.61 -32.63 -2.61
N ALA A 29 -10.36 -33.01 -2.90
CA ALA A 29 -9.24 -32.07 -2.89
C ALA A 29 -9.44 -30.93 -3.91
N THR A 30 -9.95 -31.23 -5.10
CA THR A 30 -10.25 -30.21 -6.12
C THR A 30 -11.38 -29.29 -5.68
N GLN A 31 -12.41 -29.82 -5.01
CA GLN A 31 -13.48 -29.02 -4.43
C GLN A 31 -12.96 -28.09 -3.33
N MET A 32 -12.15 -28.60 -2.40
CA MET A 32 -11.56 -27.80 -1.31
C MET A 32 -10.63 -26.69 -1.84
N LEU A 33 -9.90 -26.94 -2.92
CA LEU A 33 -9.07 -25.92 -3.57
C LEU A 33 -9.89 -24.73 -4.12
N SER A 34 -11.18 -24.94 -4.42
CA SER A 34 -12.09 -23.88 -4.88
C SER A 34 -12.57 -22.98 -3.75
N GLU A 35 -12.42 -23.40 -2.49
CA GLU A 35 -12.83 -22.63 -1.31
C GLU A 35 -12.00 -21.35 -1.15
N SER A 36 -12.57 -20.37 -0.44
CA SER A 36 -11.89 -19.12 -0.11
C SER A 36 -10.89 -19.37 1.03
N GLY A 37 -9.68 -18.82 0.92
CA GLY A 37 -8.61 -19.02 1.92
C GLY A 37 -7.70 -20.22 1.64
N VAL A 38 -8.17 -21.23 0.90
CA VAL A 38 -7.36 -22.37 0.49
C VAL A 38 -6.50 -22.02 -0.72
N THR A 39 -5.19 -22.03 -0.55
CA THR A 39 -4.18 -21.72 -1.58
C THR A 39 -3.50 -22.97 -2.15
N GLY A 40 -3.75 -24.14 -1.57
CA GLY A 40 -3.21 -25.41 -2.04
C GLY A 40 -3.85 -26.61 -1.38
N VAL A 41 -3.74 -27.77 -2.04
CA VAL A 41 -4.19 -29.06 -1.51
C VAL A 41 -3.14 -30.14 -1.72
N ARG A 42 -3.03 -31.07 -0.75
CA ARG A 42 -2.21 -32.28 -0.84
C ARG A 42 -3.04 -33.50 -0.46
N ILE A 43 -2.70 -34.65 -1.03
CA ILE A 43 -3.28 -35.94 -0.63
C ILE A 43 -2.14 -36.82 -0.12
N VAL A 44 -2.29 -37.36 1.08
CA VAL A 44 -1.36 -38.32 1.69
C VAL A 44 -2.12 -39.56 2.17
N LEU A 45 -1.41 -40.65 2.46
CA LEU A 45 -2.03 -41.79 3.12
C LEU A 45 -2.14 -41.50 4.62
N ASP A 46 -3.24 -41.89 5.25
CA ASP A 46 -3.46 -41.70 6.69
C ASP A 46 -2.28 -42.22 7.55
N HIS A 47 -1.76 -43.41 7.23
CA HIS A 47 -0.63 -43.98 7.96
C HIS A 47 0.67 -43.15 7.88
N THR A 48 0.81 -42.29 6.88
CA THR A 48 1.92 -41.34 6.79
C THR A 48 1.86 -40.35 7.95
N LEU A 49 0.67 -39.80 8.24
CA LEU A 49 0.47 -38.83 9.33
C LEU A 49 0.51 -39.47 10.73
N ILE A 50 0.42 -40.80 10.81
CA ILE A 50 0.68 -41.54 12.05
C ILE A 50 2.18 -41.55 12.39
N SER A 51 3.05 -41.50 11.37
CA SER A 51 4.50 -41.63 11.52
C SER A 51 5.28 -40.32 11.36
N LYS A 52 4.73 -39.33 10.64
CA LYS A 52 5.34 -38.03 10.38
C LYS A 52 4.36 -36.91 10.67
N SER A 53 4.86 -35.79 11.19
CA SER A 53 4.07 -34.55 11.25
C SER A 53 3.84 -33.97 9.85
N ILE A 54 2.79 -33.16 9.68
CA ILE A 54 2.48 -32.47 8.41
C ILE A 54 3.67 -31.63 7.92
N ASP A 55 4.41 -30.99 8.85
CA ASP A 55 5.58 -30.15 8.53
C ASP A 55 6.83 -30.96 8.15
N GLN A 56 6.79 -32.29 8.28
CA GLN A 56 7.91 -33.20 8.03
C GLN A 56 7.67 -34.12 6.82
N LEU A 57 6.62 -33.84 6.05
CA LEU A 57 6.30 -34.60 4.85
C LEU A 57 7.32 -34.32 3.75
N GLU A 58 7.77 -35.38 3.09
CA GLU A 58 8.66 -35.35 1.93
C GLU A 58 7.85 -35.57 0.64
N ASP A 59 8.44 -35.30 -0.53
CA ASP A 59 7.72 -35.41 -1.81
C ASP A 59 7.20 -36.83 -2.07
N GLU A 60 7.90 -37.86 -1.58
CA GLU A 60 7.50 -39.27 -1.70
C GLU A 60 6.24 -39.62 -0.88
N ASP A 61 5.95 -38.84 0.15
CA ASP A 61 4.77 -39.01 1.00
C ASP A 61 3.50 -38.43 0.36
N ILE A 62 3.66 -37.58 -0.67
CA ILE A 62 2.59 -36.81 -1.31
C ILE A 62 2.11 -37.55 -2.56
N ILE A 63 0.85 -38.01 -2.54
CA ILE A 63 0.23 -38.71 -3.67
C ILE A 63 -0.20 -37.74 -4.76
N PHE A 64 -0.64 -36.55 -4.36
CA PHE A 64 -1.14 -35.50 -5.23
C PHE A 64 -0.91 -34.17 -4.56
N GLU A 65 -0.43 -33.19 -5.31
CA GLU A 65 -0.36 -31.79 -4.89
C GLU A 65 -0.95 -30.92 -5.98
N LYS A 66 -1.74 -29.93 -5.56
CA LYS A 66 -2.17 -28.85 -6.44
C LYS A 66 -2.22 -27.55 -5.65
N LEU A 67 -1.35 -26.63 -6.04
CA LEU A 67 -1.43 -25.24 -5.59
C LEU A 67 -2.43 -24.50 -6.48
N LYS A 68 -3.19 -23.58 -5.89
CA LYS A 68 -3.97 -22.62 -6.65
C LYS A 68 -2.96 -21.80 -7.43
N GLU A 69 -3.13 -21.66 -8.74
CA GLU A 69 -2.40 -20.62 -9.45
C GLU A 69 -2.68 -19.33 -8.70
N VAL A 70 -1.62 -18.59 -8.35
CA VAL A 70 -1.75 -17.25 -7.75
C VAL A 70 -2.36 -16.37 -8.83
N GLY A 71 -3.67 -16.49 -9.02
CA GLY A 71 -4.45 -15.58 -9.81
C GLY A 71 -4.21 -14.22 -9.17
N GLN A 72 -3.74 -13.27 -9.97
CA GLN A 72 -3.52 -11.92 -9.48
C GLN A 72 -4.79 -11.48 -8.76
N GLU A 73 -4.69 -11.25 -7.45
CA GLU A 73 -5.82 -10.77 -6.68
C GLU A 73 -6.34 -9.51 -7.39
N LYS A 74 -7.59 -9.58 -7.83
CA LYS A 74 -8.21 -8.51 -8.60
C LYS A 74 -8.28 -7.28 -7.70
N VAL A 75 -7.61 -6.22 -8.13
CA VAL A 75 -7.61 -4.95 -7.42
C VAL A 75 -8.87 -4.21 -7.82
N PHE A 76 -9.59 -3.69 -6.84
CA PHE A 76 -10.77 -2.85 -7.05
C PHE A 76 -10.59 -1.52 -6.34
N ILE A 77 -11.36 -0.51 -6.76
CA ILE A 77 -11.44 0.74 -6.04
C ILE A 77 -12.22 0.56 -4.72
N ASN A 78 -11.90 1.38 -3.73
CA ASN A 78 -12.66 1.45 -2.48
C ASN A 78 -13.89 2.36 -2.60
N ASP A 79 -14.70 2.36 -1.54
CA ASP A 79 -15.79 3.32 -1.37
C ASP A 79 -15.33 4.66 -0.78
N ILE A 80 -16.03 5.73 -1.17
CA ILE A 80 -15.89 7.07 -0.61
C ILE A 80 -17.28 7.73 -0.58
N ASP A 81 -17.56 8.47 0.49
CA ASP A 81 -18.86 9.14 0.67
C ASP A 81 -18.90 10.54 0.07
N LYS A 82 -17.72 11.16 -0.10
CA LYS A 82 -17.57 12.52 -0.60
C LYS A 82 -16.36 12.59 -1.53
N ALA A 83 -16.53 13.30 -2.64
CA ALA A 83 -15.45 13.68 -3.53
C ALA A 83 -15.28 15.21 -3.52
N PRO A 84 -14.03 15.72 -3.56
CA PRO A 84 -13.77 17.15 -3.71
C PRO A 84 -14.21 17.61 -5.11
N ASP A 85 -14.71 18.83 -5.24
CA ASP A 85 -15.10 19.35 -6.56
C ASP A 85 -13.89 19.92 -7.30
N CYS A 86 -13.49 19.28 -8.40
CA CYS A 86 -12.40 19.73 -9.26
C CYS A 86 -12.96 20.59 -10.40
N SER A 87 -12.57 21.85 -10.48
CA SER A 87 -12.97 22.75 -11.57
C SER A 87 -12.04 22.65 -12.78
N VAL A 88 -10.76 22.37 -12.55
CA VAL A 88 -9.73 22.20 -13.58
C VAL A 88 -8.86 20.97 -13.31
N ALA A 89 -8.11 20.51 -14.32
CA ALA A 89 -7.25 19.32 -14.20
C ALA A 89 -6.22 19.43 -13.05
N GLY A 90 -5.67 20.62 -12.83
CA GLY A 90 -4.71 20.87 -11.74
C GLY A 90 -5.29 20.60 -10.34
N ASP A 91 -6.62 20.67 -10.19
CA ASP A 91 -7.28 20.42 -8.91
C ASP A 91 -7.14 18.96 -8.45
N LEU A 92 -6.87 18.03 -9.38
CA LEU A 92 -6.57 16.63 -9.05
C LEU A 92 -5.29 16.49 -8.22
N LEU A 93 -4.37 17.47 -8.33
CA LEU A 93 -3.10 17.47 -7.61
C LEU A 93 -3.21 18.12 -6.22
N LEU A 94 -4.34 18.74 -5.88
CA LEU A 94 -4.56 19.40 -4.59
C LEU A 94 -4.81 18.39 -3.47
N THR A 95 -4.58 18.83 -2.22
CA THR A 95 -4.58 17.95 -1.04
C THR A 95 -5.88 17.16 -0.87
N ASP A 96 -7.05 17.78 -1.03
CA ASP A 96 -8.32 17.07 -0.86
C ASP A 96 -8.55 16.01 -1.94
N SER A 97 -8.15 16.30 -3.19
CA SER A 97 -8.19 15.36 -4.30
C SER A 97 -7.23 14.20 -4.08
N ARG A 98 -5.99 14.47 -3.64
CA ARG A 98 -5.03 13.41 -3.30
C ARG A 98 -5.54 12.52 -2.16
N LYS A 99 -6.16 13.09 -1.12
CA LYS A 99 -6.80 12.30 -0.04
C LYS A 99 -7.91 11.40 -0.59
N ALA A 100 -8.75 11.90 -1.49
CA ALA A 100 -9.77 11.08 -2.14
C ALA A 100 -9.17 9.98 -3.03
N ILE A 101 -8.12 10.29 -3.79
CA ILE A 101 -7.38 9.33 -4.62
C ILE A 101 -6.73 8.25 -3.75
N ASN A 102 -6.05 8.61 -2.66
CA ASN A 102 -5.46 7.66 -1.71
C ASN A 102 -6.50 6.68 -1.17
N LYS A 103 -7.70 7.17 -0.82
CA LYS A 103 -8.80 6.32 -0.35
C LYS A 103 -9.32 5.40 -1.46
N LEU A 104 -9.64 5.95 -2.63
CA LEU A 104 -10.20 5.22 -3.77
C LEU A 104 -9.25 4.12 -4.27
N PHE A 105 -7.97 4.44 -4.42
CA PHE A 105 -6.97 3.54 -5.01
C PHE A 105 -6.17 2.77 -3.96
N ARG A 106 -6.56 2.81 -2.69
CA ARG A 106 -5.79 2.26 -1.56
C ARG A 106 -5.25 0.85 -1.82
N ARG A 107 -6.10 -0.06 -2.28
CA ARG A 107 -5.70 -1.45 -2.58
C ARG A 107 -4.62 -1.53 -3.66
N TYR A 108 -4.70 -0.68 -4.68
CA TYR A 108 -3.71 -0.61 -5.75
C TYR A 108 -2.39 -0.02 -5.24
N LEU A 109 -2.47 1.11 -4.53
CA LEU A 109 -1.32 1.83 -3.99
C LEU A 109 -0.53 0.94 -3.03
N ASP A 110 -1.22 0.19 -2.17
CA ASP A 110 -0.61 -0.73 -1.21
C ASP A 110 0.07 -1.92 -1.88
N LYS A 111 -0.63 -2.54 -2.84
CA LYS A 111 -0.10 -3.68 -3.60
C LYS A 111 1.16 -3.31 -4.40
N ASN A 112 1.28 -2.07 -4.84
CA ASN A 112 2.43 -1.60 -5.62
C ASN A 112 3.45 -0.80 -4.79
N ASN A 113 3.20 -0.57 -3.50
CA ASN A 113 4.03 0.23 -2.60
C ASN A 113 4.36 1.62 -3.18
N ILE A 114 3.32 2.35 -3.61
CA ILE A 114 3.41 3.73 -4.13
C ILE A 114 2.36 4.63 -3.49
N THR A 115 2.69 5.90 -3.29
CA THR A 115 1.76 6.95 -2.86
C THR A 115 0.92 7.50 -4.02
N ALA A 116 -0.18 8.22 -3.71
CA ALA A 116 -0.90 8.99 -4.72
C ALA A 116 -0.02 10.08 -5.34
N MET A 117 0.83 10.74 -4.55
CA MET A 117 1.84 11.67 -5.05
C MET A 117 2.72 11.04 -6.14
N GLU A 118 3.30 9.88 -5.86
CA GLU A 118 4.15 9.17 -6.82
C GLU A 118 3.37 8.73 -8.06
N ALA A 119 2.15 8.21 -7.88
CA ALA A 119 1.30 7.80 -9.00
C ALA A 119 0.93 8.98 -9.92
N LEU A 120 0.74 10.19 -9.39
CA LEU A 120 0.35 11.38 -10.16
C LEU A 120 1.54 12.13 -10.79
N HIS A 121 2.76 11.92 -10.29
CA HIS A 121 3.98 12.64 -10.70
C HIS A 121 5.04 11.71 -11.35
N ASN A 122 4.69 10.45 -11.62
CA ASN A 122 5.52 9.53 -12.40
C ASN A 122 4.71 9.05 -13.60
N SER A 123 5.17 9.29 -14.83
CA SER A 123 4.37 8.97 -16.02
C SER A 123 4.20 7.47 -16.21
N LYS A 124 5.21 6.68 -15.84
CA LYS A 124 5.15 5.21 -15.92
C LYS A 124 4.14 4.66 -14.93
N GLU A 125 4.17 5.10 -13.68
CA GLU A 125 3.20 4.64 -12.67
C GLU A 125 1.79 5.13 -12.96
N LEU A 126 1.62 6.38 -13.41
CA LEU A 126 0.33 6.90 -13.84
C LEU A 126 -0.26 6.07 -14.98
N LYS A 127 0.59 5.64 -15.92
CA LYS A 127 0.19 4.73 -17.00
C LYS A 127 -0.16 3.35 -16.47
N ARG A 128 0.62 2.78 -15.54
CA ARG A 128 0.33 1.48 -14.92
C ARG A 128 -0.98 1.47 -14.16
N VAL A 129 -1.36 2.58 -13.51
CA VAL A 129 -2.67 2.72 -12.84
C VAL A 129 -3.81 2.75 -13.87
N GLN A 130 -3.60 3.45 -15.00
CA GLN A 130 -4.59 3.53 -16.08
C GLN A 130 -4.79 2.20 -16.80
N ASP A 131 -3.70 1.45 -17.02
CA ASP A 131 -3.72 0.14 -17.68
C ASP A 131 -4.20 -0.98 -16.74
N ALA A 132 -4.38 -0.70 -15.44
CA ALA A 132 -4.82 -1.66 -14.44
C ALA A 132 -6.35 -1.87 -14.48
N ASP A 133 -6.76 -2.86 -15.27
CA ASP A 133 -8.16 -3.30 -15.43
C ASP A 133 -9.10 -2.11 -15.71
N ALA A 134 -10.11 -1.92 -14.85
CA ALA A 134 -11.10 -0.85 -14.95
C ALA A 134 -11.01 0.14 -13.77
N LEU A 135 -9.85 0.23 -13.09
CA LEU A 135 -9.71 1.04 -11.87
C LEU A 135 -10.01 2.52 -12.12
N VAL A 136 -9.34 3.15 -13.09
CA VAL A 136 -9.54 4.57 -13.42
C VAL A 136 -10.97 4.84 -13.92
N PRO A 137 -11.52 4.09 -14.89
CA PRO A 137 -12.92 4.27 -15.29
C PRO A 137 -13.93 4.13 -14.15
N SER A 138 -13.72 3.16 -13.24
CA SER A 138 -14.59 2.94 -12.08
C SER A 138 -14.50 4.10 -11.08
N ALA A 139 -13.29 4.59 -10.81
CA ALA A 139 -13.07 5.73 -9.92
C ALA A 139 -13.74 6.99 -10.46
N ILE A 140 -13.55 7.27 -11.76
CA ILE A 140 -14.15 8.42 -12.44
C ILE A 140 -15.68 8.33 -12.42
N ALA A 141 -16.26 7.16 -12.72
CA ALA A 141 -17.72 6.98 -12.66
C ALA A 141 -18.28 7.26 -11.26
N LYS A 142 -17.56 6.81 -10.22
CA LYS A 142 -17.95 7.02 -8.82
C LYS A 142 -17.86 8.49 -8.40
N VAL A 143 -16.73 9.13 -8.68
CA VAL A 143 -16.50 10.55 -8.39
C VAL A 143 -17.48 11.43 -9.15
N ALA A 144 -17.74 11.14 -10.43
CA ALA A 144 -18.71 11.86 -11.23
C ALA A 144 -20.12 11.80 -10.63
N LYS A 145 -20.53 10.65 -10.10
CA LYS A 145 -21.83 10.51 -9.41
C LYS A 145 -21.89 11.33 -8.12
N LEU A 146 -20.79 11.39 -7.36
CA LEU A 146 -20.72 12.17 -6.11
C LEU A 146 -20.67 13.68 -6.34
N GLN A 147 -20.10 14.11 -7.47
CA GLN A 147 -20.02 15.51 -7.87
C GLN A 147 -21.22 15.96 -8.72
N ALA A 148 -22.06 15.03 -9.16
CA ALA A 148 -23.21 15.36 -9.98
C ALA A 148 -24.25 16.11 -9.16
N ASP A 149 -24.82 17.15 -9.77
CA ASP A 149 -25.94 17.86 -9.19
C ASP A 149 -27.17 16.93 -9.18
N PRO A 150 -27.79 16.66 -8.01
CA PRO A 150 -28.99 15.82 -7.91
C PRO A 150 -30.17 16.33 -8.74
N GLU A 151 -30.28 17.63 -8.99
CA GLU A 151 -31.42 18.26 -9.66
C GLU A 151 -31.24 18.32 -11.19
N VAL A 152 -30.00 18.39 -11.68
CA VAL A 152 -29.68 18.63 -13.11
C VAL A 152 -29.16 17.36 -13.81
N SER A 153 -28.81 16.31 -13.07
CA SER A 153 -28.30 15.02 -13.58
C SER A 153 -27.24 15.17 -14.68
N ASN A 154 -26.09 15.75 -14.33
CA ASN A 154 -24.97 16.01 -15.22
C ASN A 154 -23.83 14.96 -15.11
N ALA A 155 -24.07 13.81 -14.47
CA ALA A 155 -23.04 12.81 -14.15
C ALA A 155 -22.23 12.34 -15.36
N ASN A 156 -22.86 12.13 -16.52
CA ASN A 156 -22.16 11.73 -17.75
C ASN A 156 -21.21 12.84 -18.24
N LYS A 157 -21.69 14.08 -18.31
CA LYS A 157 -20.86 15.23 -18.69
C LYS A 157 -19.69 15.40 -17.72
N ARG A 158 -19.95 15.23 -16.42
CA ARG A 158 -18.91 15.31 -15.40
C ARG A 158 -17.89 14.19 -15.53
N ARG A 159 -18.33 12.98 -15.84
CA ARG A 159 -17.45 11.84 -16.13
C ARG A 159 -16.50 12.14 -17.29
N ASP A 160 -17.03 12.72 -18.37
CA ASP A 160 -16.23 13.08 -19.55
C ASP A 160 -15.18 14.16 -19.19
N THR A 161 -15.57 15.19 -18.43
CA THR A 161 -14.64 16.22 -17.91
C THR A 161 -13.53 15.62 -17.05
N LEU A 162 -13.84 14.65 -16.17
CA LEU A 162 -12.84 13.99 -15.34
C LEU A 162 -11.86 13.13 -16.17
N PHE A 163 -12.34 12.48 -17.24
CA PHE A 163 -11.44 11.80 -18.19
C PHE A 163 -10.49 12.78 -18.88
N GLU A 164 -10.98 13.96 -19.30
CA GLU A 164 -10.15 15.03 -19.86
C GLU A 164 -9.10 15.53 -18.85
N PHE A 165 -9.46 15.63 -17.57
CA PHE A 165 -8.52 16.01 -16.51
C PHE A 165 -7.41 14.97 -16.32
N VAL A 166 -7.76 13.68 -16.27
CA VAL A 166 -6.76 12.60 -16.18
C VAL A 166 -5.83 12.60 -17.40
N ALA A 167 -6.38 12.80 -18.60
CA ALA A 167 -5.58 12.92 -19.82
C ALA A 167 -4.61 14.11 -19.76
N THR A 168 -5.08 15.26 -19.25
CA THR A 168 -4.26 16.46 -19.07
C THR A 168 -3.12 16.23 -18.07
N ILE A 169 -3.39 15.59 -16.92
CA ILE A 169 -2.35 15.25 -15.94
C ILE A 169 -1.36 14.22 -16.52
N THR A 170 -1.84 13.24 -17.28
CA THR A 170 -0.99 12.25 -17.96
C THR A 170 -0.02 12.92 -18.93
N GLU A 171 -0.50 13.83 -19.77
CA GLU A 171 0.36 14.57 -20.69
C GLU A 171 1.33 15.49 -19.95
N LYS A 172 0.91 16.09 -18.83
CA LYS A 172 1.78 16.92 -17.98
C LYS A 172 2.93 16.10 -17.40
N ALA A 173 2.64 14.91 -16.85
CA ALA A 173 3.64 13.99 -16.32
C ALA A 173 4.62 13.52 -17.41
N ARG A 174 4.09 13.18 -18.60
CA ARG A 174 4.89 12.76 -19.76
C ARG A 174 5.88 13.84 -20.21
N LYS A 175 5.42 15.09 -20.38
CA LYS A 175 6.28 16.23 -20.76
C LYS A 175 7.37 16.51 -19.72
N ALA A 176 7.04 16.40 -18.44
CA ALA A 176 8.01 16.63 -17.39
C ALA A 176 9.08 15.52 -17.31
N GLU A 177 8.77 14.29 -17.73
CA GLU A 177 9.79 13.24 -17.88
C GLU A 177 10.78 13.49 -19.01
N GLU A 178 10.39 14.21 -20.06
CA GLU A 178 11.30 14.65 -21.14
C GLU A 178 12.26 15.74 -20.67
N THR A 179 11.96 16.39 -19.55
CA THR A 179 12.83 17.41 -18.94
C THR A 179 13.96 16.72 -18.17
N ASN A 180 15.19 17.21 -18.36
CA ASN A 180 16.35 16.74 -17.61
C ASN A 180 16.34 17.30 -16.18
N LEU A 181 15.50 16.71 -15.34
CA LEU A 181 15.35 17.12 -13.95
C LEU A 181 16.59 16.74 -13.11
N PRO A 182 16.95 17.56 -12.12
CA PRO A 182 18.04 17.25 -11.22
C PRO A 182 17.74 15.98 -10.41
N LYS A 183 18.79 15.35 -9.91
CA LYS A 183 18.70 14.27 -8.92
C LYS A 183 19.00 14.83 -7.55
N ILE A 184 18.32 14.32 -6.53
CA ILE A 184 18.69 14.59 -5.14
C ILE A 184 19.96 13.77 -4.84
N VAL A 185 21.04 14.43 -4.44
CA VAL A 185 22.32 13.78 -4.14
C VAL A 185 22.45 13.59 -2.64
N GLY A 186 22.49 12.33 -2.19
CA GLY A 186 22.40 12.04 -0.75
C GLY A 186 21.07 12.55 -0.19
N THR A 187 21.13 13.48 0.76
CA THR A 187 19.96 14.16 1.34
C THR A 187 19.83 15.62 0.93
N ASP A 188 20.67 16.13 0.02
CA ASP A 188 20.69 17.55 -0.33
C ASP A 188 19.59 17.90 -1.35
N LEU A 189 18.41 18.25 -0.83
CA LEU A 189 17.26 18.70 -1.62
C LEU A 189 17.44 20.16 -2.10
N ASP A 190 18.17 21.00 -1.36
CA ASP A 190 18.35 22.42 -1.66
C ASP A 190 19.07 22.61 -3.00
N LEU A 191 20.10 21.81 -3.29
CA LEU A 191 20.75 21.81 -4.60
C LEU A 191 19.81 21.46 -5.75
N ALA A 192 18.89 20.51 -5.53
CA ALA A 192 17.89 20.16 -6.54
C ALA A 192 16.87 21.29 -6.72
N ILE A 193 16.48 21.98 -5.65
CA ILE A 193 15.58 23.15 -5.70
C ILE A 193 16.20 24.27 -6.53
N ILE A 194 17.47 24.62 -6.29
CA ILE A 194 18.19 25.65 -7.06
C ILE A 194 18.21 25.30 -8.56
N ALA A 195 18.53 24.04 -8.88
CA ALA A 195 18.53 23.58 -10.27
C ALA A 195 17.13 23.61 -10.92
N ILE A 196 16.05 23.39 -10.15
CA ILE A 196 14.68 23.52 -10.67
C ILE A 196 14.32 24.99 -10.88
N ASP A 197 14.71 25.90 -9.99
CA ASP A 197 14.50 27.35 -10.17
C ASP A 197 15.12 27.84 -11.50
N GLU A 198 16.30 27.31 -11.89
CA GLU A 198 16.94 27.63 -13.16
C GLU A 198 16.22 27.06 -14.40
N LEU A 199 15.50 25.94 -14.24
CA LEU A 199 14.81 25.23 -15.33
C LEU A 199 13.35 25.66 -15.50
N SER A 200 12.73 26.19 -14.44
CA SER A 200 11.27 26.33 -14.37
C SER A 200 10.79 27.74 -14.72
N GLU A 201 9.66 27.80 -15.41
CA GLU A 201 8.78 28.96 -15.30
C GLU A 201 8.08 28.92 -13.93
N THR A 202 7.79 30.07 -13.34
CA THR A 202 7.26 30.20 -11.96
C THR A 202 6.08 29.26 -11.67
N ASP A 203 5.18 29.07 -12.63
CA ASP A 203 3.96 28.25 -12.45
C ASP A 203 4.21 26.72 -12.54
N ASN A 204 5.41 26.29 -12.92
CA ASN A 204 5.76 24.87 -13.05
C ASN A 204 6.69 24.37 -11.94
N PHE A 205 7.28 25.26 -11.14
CA PHE A 205 8.26 24.92 -10.11
C PHE A 205 7.76 23.81 -9.17
N ASP A 206 6.60 24.01 -8.53
CA ASP A 206 6.04 23.06 -7.55
C ASP A 206 5.82 21.67 -8.17
N TYR A 207 5.41 21.62 -9.43
CA TYR A 207 5.16 20.37 -10.13
C TYR A 207 6.48 19.64 -10.43
N LEU A 208 7.50 20.36 -10.91
CA LEU A 208 8.82 19.79 -11.17
C LEU A 208 9.51 19.32 -9.87
N LEU A 209 9.35 20.06 -8.77
CA LEU A 209 9.84 19.66 -7.45
C LEU A 209 9.22 18.34 -6.99
N ASN A 210 7.90 18.21 -7.10
CA ASN A 210 7.21 16.98 -6.76
C ASN A 210 7.65 15.78 -7.63
N ILE A 211 7.96 16.00 -8.91
CA ILE A 211 8.50 14.94 -9.78
C ILE A 211 9.90 14.54 -9.35
N THR A 212 10.76 15.51 -9.02
CA THR A 212 12.12 15.24 -8.55
C THR A 212 12.10 14.41 -7.26
N ILE A 213 11.25 14.76 -6.29
CA ILE A 213 11.07 13.98 -5.05
C ILE A 213 10.49 12.59 -5.37
N THR A 214 9.48 12.51 -6.24
CA THR A 214 8.89 11.24 -6.69
C THR A 214 9.94 10.31 -7.29
N LYS A 215 10.84 10.83 -8.15
CA LYS A 215 11.93 10.04 -8.74
C LYS A 215 12.91 9.50 -7.70
N ALA A 216 13.12 10.21 -6.59
CA ALA A 216 13.96 9.73 -5.50
C ALA A 216 13.28 8.66 -4.64
N LEU A 217 11.97 8.80 -4.40
CA LEU A 217 11.22 7.87 -3.55
C LEU A 217 10.73 6.61 -4.25
N ILE A 218 10.56 6.63 -5.58
CA ILE A 218 9.97 5.51 -6.33
C ILE A 218 10.80 4.22 -6.24
N ASP A 219 12.12 4.35 -6.10
CA ASP A 219 13.03 3.21 -5.97
C ASP A 219 13.04 2.60 -4.55
N VAL A 220 12.46 3.30 -3.56
CA VAL A 220 12.32 2.81 -2.19
C VAL A 220 11.09 1.89 -2.10
N ARG A 221 11.34 0.60 -1.84
CA ARG A 221 10.35 -0.49 -2.00
C ARG A 221 9.56 -0.87 -0.75
N ASP A 222 9.68 -0.10 0.32
CA ASP A 222 8.88 -0.24 1.52
C ASP A 222 8.42 1.12 2.03
N TRP A 223 7.27 1.15 2.70
CA TRP A 223 6.66 2.38 3.17
C TRP A 223 7.47 3.08 4.25
N TRP A 224 8.12 2.33 5.13
CA TRP A 224 8.92 2.87 6.21
C TRP A 224 10.16 3.60 5.67
N GLY A 225 10.87 2.99 4.72
CA GLY A 225 11.99 3.61 4.02
C GLY A 225 11.59 4.90 3.33
N LYS A 226 10.42 4.96 2.67
CA LYS A 226 9.92 6.21 2.06
C LYS A 226 9.67 7.28 3.12
N LEU A 227 9.12 6.91 4.28
CA LEU A 227 8.87 7.84 5.38
C LEU A 227 10.19 8.42 5.91
N VAL A 228 11.14 7.55 6.27
CA VAL A 228 12.47 7.96 6.77
C VAL A 228 13.18 8.85 5.75
N GLN A 229 13.23 8.43 4.48
CA GLN A 229 13.88 9.22 3.43
C GLN A 229 13.23 10.60 3.24
N SER A 230 11.90 10.69 3.36
CA SER A 230 11.18 11.96 3.25
C SER A 230 11.46 12.88 4.44
N ILE A 231 11.59 12.32 5.65
CA ILE A 231 11.98 13.06 6.86
C ILE A 231 13.43 13.53 6.73
N ASP A 232 14.36 12.67 6.30
CA ASP A 232 15.77 13.02 6.10
C ASP A 232 15.93 14.20 5.13
N TYR A 233 15.14 14.23 4.04
CA TYR A 233 15.10 15.36 3.12
C TYR A 233 14.50 16.63 3.74
N ALA A 234 13.53 16.48 4.65
CA ALA A 234 12.85 17.60 5.29
C ALA A 234 13.71 18.24 6.38
N GLU A 235 14.52 17.45 7.07
CA GLU A 235 15.47 17.91 8.08
C GLU A 235 16.71 18.56 7.46
N SER A 236 17.13 18.10 6.28
CA SER A 236 18.32 18.63 5.58
C SER A 236 18.04 19.90 4.77
N THR A 237 16.80 20.11 4.32
CA THR A 237 16.43 21.26 3.47
C THR A 237 16.24 22.52 4.31
N THR A 238 16.80 23.64 3.82
CA THR A 238 16.57 24.97 4.40
C THR A 238 15.49 25.76 3.66
N ASP A 239 15.07 25.28 2.48
CA ASP A 239 14.02 25.91 1.68
C ASP A 239 12.62 25.44 2.10
N GLN A 240 11.79 26.39 2.54
CA GLN A 240 10.42 26.13 2.98
C GLN A 240 9.53 25.47 1.90
N ARG A 241 9.82 25.71 0.61
CA ARG A 241 9.10 25.06 -0.51
C ARG A 241 9.39 23.57 -0.54
N GLY A 242 10.64 23.17 -0.27
CA GLY A 242 11.06 21.78 -0.09
C GLY A 242 10.32 21.11 1.05
N VAL A 243 10.33 21.73 2.23
CA VAL A 243 9.58 21.25 3.42
C VAL A 243 8.10 21.06 3.11
N THR A 244 7.48 22.06 2.46
CA THR A 244 6.05 22.02 2.10
C THR A 244 5.74 20.94 1.06
N ALA A 245 6.66 20.65 0.15
CA ALA A 245 6.51 19.55 -0.80
C ALA A 245 6.58 18.20 -0.07
N LEU A 246 7.58 18.00 0.79
CA LEU A 246 7.79 16.76 1.55
C LEU A 246 6.66 16.45 2.52
N ASP A 247 6.07 17.48 3.16
CA ASP A 247 4.88 17.32 4.01
C ASP A 247 3.75 16.59 3.27
N ARG A 248 3.58 16.84 1.98
CA ARG A 248 2.55 16.17 1.16
C ARG A 248 2.87 14.69 0.96
N PHE A 249 4.14 14.33 0.75
CA PHE A 249 4.57 12.94 0.64
C PHE A 249 4.41 12.22 1.97
N ILE A 250 4.85 12.83 3.07
CA ILE A 250 4.70 12.30 4.42
C ILE A 250 3.22 12.07 4.75
N ALA A 251 2.35 13.03 4.45
CA ALA A 251 0.91 12.88 4.66
C ALA A 251 0.29 11.73 3.84
N ASP A 252 0.73 11.54 2.60
CA ASP A 252 0.29 10.42 1.75
C ASP A 252 0.80 9.07 2.30
N ILE A 253 2.05 9.00 2.79
CA ILE A 253 2.64 7.81 3.40
C ILE A 253 1.92 7.46 4.71
N LEU A 254 1.67 8.44 5.58
CA LEU A 254 0.95 8.26 6.85
C LEU A 254 -0.53 7.93 6.66
N SER A 255 -1.08 8.10 5.46
CA SER A 255 -2.41 7.57 5.13
C SER A 255 -2.44 6.03 5.07
N ASN A 256 -1.28 5.37 5.22
CA ASN A 256 -1.14 3.93 5.31
C ASN A 256 -1.28 3.40 6.74
N ASN A 257 -2.24 2.49 6.95
CA ASN A 257 -2.46 1.86 8.25
C ASN A 257 -1.26 1.05 8.74
N SER A 258 -0.52 0.34 7.87
CA SER A 258 0.66 -0.41 8.28
C SER A 258 1.75 0.52 8.78
N VAL A 259 1.94 1.68 8.14
CA VAL A 259 2.92 2.69 8.61
C VAL A 259 2.53 3.22 9.98
N ILE A 260 1.25 3.50 10.20
CA ILE A 260 0.77 3.94 11.52
C ILE A 260 0.99 2.84 12.56
N GLN A 261 0.71 1.58 12.22
CA GLN A 261 0.96 0.45 13.13
C GLN A 261 2.44 0.29 13.46
N ASP A 262 3.31 0.35 12.44
CA ASP A 262 4.76 0.28 12.60
C ASP A 262 5.29 1.44 13.46
N LEU A 263 4.76 2.65 13.26
CA LEU A 263 5.13 3.85 14.01
C LEU A 263 4.69 3.77 15.48
N LEU A 264 3.50 3.25 15.75
CA LEU A 264 3.00 3.06 17.11
C LEU A 264 3.72 1.91 17.82
N GLY A 265 4.19 0.91 17.08
CA GLY A 265 4.78 -0.30 17.64
C GLY A 265 3.79 -1.07 18.51
N ASP A 266 4.33 -1.83 19.47
CA ASP A 266 3.52 -2.62 20.39
C ASP A 266 2.71 -1.72 21.33
N GLN A 267 1.38 -1.83 21.23
CA GLN A 267 0.44 -1.13 22.10
C GLN A 267 -0.22 -2.12 23.05
N ALA A 268 -0.37 -1.76 24.32
CA ALA A 268 -0.96 -2.64 25.33
C ALA A 268 -2.43 -2.99 25.04
N ASP A 269 -3.17 -2.01 24.51
CA ASP A 269 -4.57 -2.15 24.11
C ASP A 269 -4.97 -1.04 23.11
N LEU A 270 -6.19 -1.14 22.57
CA LEU A 270 -6.73 -0.17 21.61
C LEU A 270 -6.85 1.26 22.18
N GLY A 271 -7.19 1.40 23.47
CA GLY A 271 -7.30 2.70 24.11
C GLY A 271 -5.95 3.42 24.16
N SER A 272 -4.90 2.67 24.52
CA SER A 272 -3.51 3.12 24.50
C SER A 272 -3.09 3.53 23.08
N ALA A 273 -3.39 2.71 22.07
CA ALA A 273 -3.09 3.03 20.68
C ALA A 273 -3.75 4.34 20.22
N ILE A 274 -5.01 4.58 20.58
CA ILE A 274 -5.74 5.81 20.25
C ILE A 274 -5.11 7.02 20.94
N ILE A 275 -4.73 6.90 22.22
CA ILE A 275 -4.06 8.00 22.96
C ILE A 275 -2.72 8.33 22.30
N THR A 276 -1.90 7.32 22.01
CA THR A 276 -0.61 7.49 21.32
C THR A 276 -0.79 8.16 19.95
N MET A 277 -1.81 7.78 19.18
CA MET A 277 -2.16 8.44 17.93
C MET A 277 -2.57 9.91 18.11
N LEU A 278 -3.36 10.22 19.14
CA LEU A 278 -3.75 11.60 19.44
C LEU A 278 -2.54 12.46 19.81
N ASP A 279 -1.66 11.94 20.66
CA ASP A 279 -0.41 12.60 21.04
C ASP A 279 0.51 12.80 19.83
N PHE A 280 0.62 11.80 18.96
CA PHE A 280 1.36 11.90 17.70
C PHE A 280 0.78 13.02 16.81
N SER A 281 -0.55 13.04 16.62
CA SER A 281 -1.21 14.06 15.80
C SER A 281 -1.07 15.48 16.38
N ALA A 282 -0.91 15.61 17.69
CA ALA A 282 -0.69 16.88 18.39
C ALA A 282 0.79 17.30 18.44
N GLY A 283 1.72 16.46 17.97
CA GLY A 283 3.16 16.67 18.13
C GLY A 283 3.62 16.60 19.59
N SER A 284 2.83 16.00 20.48
CA SER A 284 3.12 15.84 21.90
C SER A 284 3.57 14.42 22.28
N LEU A 285 3.73 13.54 21.29
CA LEU A 285 4.18 12.17 21.51
C LEU A 285 5.52 12.17 22.25
N LYS A 286 5.49 11.68 23.49
CA LYS A 286 6.70 11.45 24.28
C LYS A 286 7.29 10.12 23.85
N LEU A 287 8.41 10.18 23.14
CA LEU A 287 9.22 8.99 22.92
C LEU A 287 9.67 8.47 24.29
N GLY A 288 9.48 7.17 24.54
CA GLY A 288 10.12 6.51 25.67
C GLY A 288 11.63 6.68 25.59
N ASN A 289 12.33 6.57 26.72
CA ASN A 289 13.79 6.63 26.71
C ASN A 289 14.32 5.56 25.73
N VAL A 290 14.94 5.98 24.63
CA VAL A 290 15.47 5.07 23.60
C VAL A 290 16.47 4.08 24.21
N GLU A 291 17.17 4.50 25.27
CA GLU A 291 18.08 3.66 26.06
C GLU A 291 17.37 2.55 26.86
N GLU A 292 16.11 2.72 27.27
CA GLU A 292 15.33 1.68 27.96
C GLU A 292 14.77 0.65 26.97
N MET A 293 14.39 1.09 25.76
CA MET A 293 13.85 0.22 24.71
C MET A 293 14.91 -0.71 24.10
N GLN A 294 16.17 -0.28 24.04
CA GLN A 294 17.29 -1.12 23.59
C GLN A 294 17.81 -2.09 24.67
N ASN A 295 17.46 -1.87 25.94
CA ASN A 295 17.98 -2.63 27.10
C ASN A 295 17.03 -3.69 27.65
N GLY A 296 15.87 -3.91 27.01
CA GLY A 296 14.91 -4.95 27.38
C GLY A 296 15.40 -6.37 27.10
N SER A 297 16.45 -6.81 27.81
CA SER A 297 16.95 -8.18 27.75
C SER A 297 15.85 -9.17 28.15
N ILE A 298 15.83 -10.35 27.53
CA ILE A 298 14.98 -11.52 27.86
C ILE A 298 14.98 -11.80 29.38
N GLU A 299 16.07 -11.50 30.09
CA GLU A 299 16.18 -11.60 31.54
C GLU A 299 15.22 -10.66 32.30
N GLN A 300 15.00 -9.44 31.82
CA GLN A 300 14.07 -8.49 32.43
C GLN A 300 12.61 -8.93 32.22
N THR A 301 12.30 -9.51 31.07
CA THR A 301 10.98 -10.09 30.77
C THR A 301 10.71 -11.33 31.64
N LYS A 302 11.71 -12.19 31.85
CA LYS A 302 11.62 -13.33 32.79
C LYS A 302 11.44 -12.88 34.24
N ALA A 303 12.15 -11.83 34.67
CA ALA A 303 12.02 -11.29 36.03
C ALA A 303 10.62 -10.73 36.31
N LYS A 304 10.00 -10.06 35.32
CA LYS A 304 8.61 -9.57 35.43
C LYS A 304 7.60 -10.72 35.45
N LEU A 305 7.82 -11.79 34.69
CA LEU A 305 6.96 -12.99 34.69
C LEU A 305 7.01 -13.76 36.01
N ASN A 306 8.18 -13.86 36.66
CA ASN A 306 8.33 -14.50 37.96
C ASN A 306 7.73 -13.72 39.14
N LEU A 307 7.35 -12.45 38.93
CA LEU A 307 6.62 -11.65 39.93
C LEU A 307 5.10 -11.78 39.78
N LEU A 308 4.63 -12.39 38.67
CA LEU A 308 3.22 -12.59 38.35
C LEU A 308 2.76 -14.04 38.53
N LEU A 309 3.67 -14.94 38.93
CA LEU A 309 3.41 -16.34 39.33
C LEU A 309 3.71 -16.50 40.83
#